data_AF-A0A2N0UZA2-F1
#
_entry.id   AF-A0A2N0UZA2-F1
#
_cell.length_a   1.000
_cell.length_b   1.000
_cell.length_c   1.000
_cell.angle_alpha   90.00
_cell.angle_beta   90.00
_cell.angle_gamma   90.00
#
_symmetry.space_group_name_H-M   'P 1'
#
loop_
_entity.id
_entity.type
_entity.pdbx_description
1 polymer ?
#
loop_
_entity_poly.entity_id
_entity_poly.type
_entity_poly.pdbx_seq_one_letter_code
_entity_poly.pdbx_strand_id
1 'polypeptide(L)' 'MEKKKKTFTSTEVKRRYNEKVYSQISFSAPKDLVEEFREICRNIGISQASVFKRFIADFVEKYR' A
#
# COMPACT_ATOMS: atom_id res chain seq x y z
N MET A 1 7.95 42.60 3.13
CA MET A 1 7.05 41.43 3.18
C MET A 1 7.72 40.34 4.00
N GLU A 2 7.22 40.07 5.21
CA GLU A 2 7.71 38.98 6.05
C GLU A 2 7.48 37.64 5.34
N LYS A 3 8.57 36.96 4.98
CA LYS A 3 8.48 35.58 4.48
C LYS A 3 8.08 34.67 5.64
N LYS A 4 6.80 34.31 5.72
CA LYS A 4 6.32 33.23 6.62
C LYS A 4 7.20 31.99 6.39
N LYS A 5 8.04 31.65 7.36
CA LYS A 5 8.82 30.40 7.34
C LYS A 5 7.85 29.23 7.42
N LYS A 6 8.03 28.22 6.57
CA LYS A 6 7.27 26.97 6.68
C LYS A 6 7.59 26.32 8.01
N THR A 7 6.59 26.14 8.87
CA THR A 7 6.72 25.55 10.22
C THR A 7 6.98 24.05 10.17
N PHE A 8 6.52 23.37 9.12
CA PHE A 8 6.70 21.94 8.92
C PHE A 8 7.35 21.68 7.57
N THR A 9 8.22 20.67 7.53
CA THR A 9 8.80 20.21 6.27
C THR A 9 7.75 19.47 5.44
N SER A 10 7.89 19.50 4.12
CA SER A 10 7.00 18.74 3.23
C SER A 10 7.02 17.24 3.52
N THR A 11 8.13 16.72 4.03
CA THR A 11 8.30 15.32 4.47
C THR A 11 7.44 15.00 5.69
N GLU A 12 7.45 15.84 6.73
CA GLU A 12 6.62 15.63 7.93
C GLU A 12 5.13 15.72 7.61
N VAL A 13 4.74 16.64 6.72
CA VAL A 13 3.36 16.77 6.25
C VAL A 13 2.92 15.50 5.52
N LYS A 14 3.75 14.96 4.62
CA LYS A 14 3.46 13.69 3.92
C LYS A 14 3.37 12.51 4.88
N ARG A 15 4.28 12.42 5.85
CA ARG A 15 4.25 11.34 6.85
C ARG A 15 2.94 11.36 7.65
N ARG A 16 2.56 12.51 8.20
CA ARG A 16 1.30 12.67 8.95
C ARG A 16 0.07 12.30 8.12
N TYR A 17 0.05 12.67 6.83
CA TYR A 17 -1.04 12.30 5.95
C TYR A 17 -1.08 10.79 5.72
N ASN A 18 0.06 10.15 5.45
CA ASN A 18 0.12 8.72 5.23
C ASN A 18 -0.32 7.92 6.46
N GLU A 19 0.12 8.32 7.65
CA GLU A 19 -0.29 7.72 8.94
C GLU A 19 -1.79 7.90 9.21
N LYS A 20 -2.40 9.01 8.77
CA LYS A 20 -3.83 9.27 8.96
C LYS A 20 -4.71 8.44 8.00
N VAL A 21 -4.27 8.27 6.75
CA VAL A 21 -5.12 7.75 5.66
C VAL A 21 -4.90 6.26 5.41
N TYR A 22 -3.69 5.77 5.65
CA TYR A 22 -3.32 4.41 5.31
C TYR A 22 -2.90 3.64 6.55
N SER A 23 -3.28 2.36 6.59
CA SER A 23 -2.75 1.38 7.54
C SER A 23 -2.11 0.24 6.77
N GLN A 24 -1.10 -0.40 7.37
CA GLN A 24 -0.36 -1.48 6.74
C GLN A 24 -0.79 -2.83 7.33
N ILE A 25 -1.02 -3.81 6.45
CA ILE A 25 -1.16 -5.22 6.80
C ILE A 25 0.11 -5.93 6.32
N SER A 26 0.78 -6.65 7.22
CA SER A 26 1.95 -7.48 6.89
C SER A 26 1.71 -8.91 7.31
N PHE A 27 2.12 -9.86 6.47
CA PHE A 27 2.05 -11.28 6.75
C PHE A 27 3.21 -12.01 6.05
N SER A 28 3.54 -13.19 6.56
CA SER A 28 4.55 -14.08 5.99
C SER A 28 3.87 -15.22 5.24
N ALA A 29 4.45 -15.65 4.12
CA ALA A 29 3.98 -16.76 3.31
C ALA A 29 5.18 -17.66 2.90
N PRO A 30 4.94 -18.94 2.54
CA PRO A 30 5.99 -19.82 2.02
C PRO A 30 6.73 -19.19 0.83
N LYS A 31 8.05 -19.39 0.77
CA LYS A 31 8.90 -18.75 -0.25
C LYS A 31 8.48 -19.14 -1.66
N ASP A 32 8.22 -20.42 -1.88
CA ASP A 32 7.85 -20.96 -3.19
C ASP A 32 6.55 -20.32 -3.70
N LEU A 33 5.56 -20.19 -2.82
CA LEU A 33 4.30 -19.51 -3.12
C LEU A 33 4.51 -18.03 -3.45
N VAL A 34 5.39 -17.34 -2.73
CA VAL A 34 5.70 -15.93 -2.99
C VAL A 34 6.40 -15.77 -4.34
N GLU A 35 7.27 -16.70 -4.72
CA GLU A 35 7.97 -16.67 -6.00
C GLU A 35 7.02 -16.91 -7.17
N GLU A 36 6.18 -17.94 -7.09
CA GLU A 36 5.14 -18.24 -8.08
C GLU A 36 4.19 -17.05 -8.26
N PHE A 37 3.70 -16.48 -7.15
CA PHE A 37 2.85 -15.30 -7.18
C PHE A 37 3.51 -14.09 -7.87
N ARG A 38 4.80 -13.87 -7.60
CA ARG A 38 5.58 -12.79 -8.24
C ARG A 38 5.69 -13.01 -9.73
N GLU A 39 5.91 -14.25 -10.17
CA GLU A 39 6.00 -14.58 -11.59
C GLU A 39 4.69 -14.36 -12.32
N ILE A 40 3.58 -14.85 -11.76
CA ILE A 40 2.23 -14.61 -12.29
C ILE A 40 1.95 -13.10 -12.42
N CYS A 41 2.25 -12.32 -11.39
CA CYS A 41 2.07 -10.86 -11.42
C CYS A 41 2.89 -10.20 -12.53
N ARG A 42 4.15 -10.62 -12.74
CA ARG A 42 5.00 -10.11 -13.82
C ARG A 42 4.44 -10.45 -15.20
N ASN A 43 4.01 -11.71 -15.40
CA ASN A 43 3.50 -12.19 -16.67
C ASN A 43 2.19 -11.49 -17.07
N ILE A 44 1.31 -11.22 -16.11
CA ILE A 44 0.04 -10.50 -16.32
C ILE A 44 0.27 -8.98 -16.40
N GLY A 45 1.41 -8.48 -15.96
CA GLY A 45 1.70 -7.04 -15.91
C GLY A 45 0.93 -6.29 -14.82
N ILE A 46 0.59 -6.97 -13.72
CA ILE A 46 -0.14 -6.39 -12.58
C ILE A 46 0.77 -6.24 -11.36
N SER A 47 0.59 -5.15 -10.59
CA SER A 47 1.32 -4.99 -9.33
C SER A 47 0.79 -5.95 -8.26
N GLN A 48 1.69 -6.57 -7.49
CA GLN A 48 1.35 -7.43 -6.34
C GLN A 48 0.36 -6.73 -5.39
N ALA A 49 0.61 -5.46 -5.10
CA ALA A 49 -0.26 -4.64 -4.24
C ALA A 49 -1.67 -4.47 -4.82
N SER A 50 -1.82 -4.35 -6.14
CA SER A 50 -3.13 -4.24 -6.78
C SER A 50 -3.94 -5.53 -6.62
N VAL A 51 -3.30 -6.69 -6.67
CA VAL A 51 -3.96 -7.98 -6.43
C VAL A 51 -4.52 -8.03 -5.02
N PHE A 52 -3.70 -7.71 -4.01
CA PHE A 52 -4.16 -7.69 -2.62
C PHE A 52 -5.24 -6.63 -2.36
N LYS A 53 -5.13 -5.44 -2.96
CA LYS A 53 -6.16 -4.39 -2.84
C LYS A 53 -7.52 -4.86 -3.36
N ARG A 54 -7.53 -5.51 -4.53
CA ARG A 54 -8.76 -6.09 -5.10
C ARG A 54 -9.30 -7.19 -4.21
N PHE A 55 -8.45 -8.15 -3.84
CA PHE A 55 -8.85 -9.24 -2.98
C PHE A 55 -9.45 -8.76 -1.66
N ILE A 56 -8.84 -7.79 -0.98
CA ILE A 56 -9.36 -7.23 0.28
C ILE A 56 -10.70 -6.54 0.05
N ALA A 57 -10.84 -5.75 -1.02
CA ALA A 57 -12.11 -5.07 -1.33
C ALA A 57 -13.23 -6.08 -1.58
N ASP A 58 -12.97 -7.08 -2.44
CA ASP A 58 -13.93 -8.13 -2.79
C ASP A 58 -14.29 -8.99 -1.56
N PHE A 59 -13.30 -9.29 -0.71
CA PHE A 59 -13.51 -10.04 0.53
C PHE A 59 -14.38 -9.26 1.52
N VAL A 60 -14.12 -7.97 1.70
CA VAL A 60 -14.96 -7.12 2.56
C VAL A 60 -16.37 -7.02 2.00
N GLU A 61 -16.54 -6.81 0.70
CA GLU A 61 -17.87 -6.75 0.08
C GLU A 61 -18.66 -8.06 0.27
N LYS A 62 -17.99 -9.21 0.14
CA LYS A 62 -18.62 -10.52 0.30
C LYS A 62 -19.10 -10.82 1.73
N TYR A 63 -18.40 -10.32 2.74
CA TYR A 63 -18.62 -10.68 4.16
C TYR A 63 -19.10 -9.51 5.03
N ARG A 64 -19.43 -8.37 4.42
CA ARG A 64 -20.03 -7.21 5.08
C ARG A 64 -21.55 -7.33 5.14
#